data_AF-A0A8B9W698-F1
#
_entry.id   AF-A0A8B9W698-F1
#
_cell.length_a   1.000
_cell.length_b   1.000
_cell.length_c   1.000
_cell.angle_alpha   90.00
_cell.angle_beta   90.00
_cell.angle_gamma   90.00
#
_symmetry.space_group_name_H-M   'P 1'
#
loop_
_entity.id
_entity.type
_entity.pdbx_description
1 polymer ?
#
loop_
_entity_poly.entity_id
_entity_poly.type
_entity_poly.pdbx_seq_one_letter_code
_entity_poly.pdbx_strand_id
1 'polypeptide(L)'
;MRLVILDNYDLASEWAAKYICNRIIQFRPGQDRYFTLGLPTGSTPLGCYKKLIEYHKNGDLSFKYVKTFNMDEYVGLPRNHPESYHSYMWNNFFKHIDIDPNNAHILDGNATDLQAECDAFEKKIKEAGGIDLFVGGIGPDGHIAFNEPGSSLVSRTRLKTLAMDTILANAKYFDGDLSKVPTMALTVGVGTVMDAREVMILITGAHKAFALYKAIEEGVNHMWTVSAFQQHPRTIFVCDEDATLELRVKTVKYFKGCQTWDNLTLTFTNLITPLIIRSRLVMILMPVEIFMDLEKLGINFDHIWQKTLTVLNPMKPADGSIMNETDLTGPILFCMALGATLLLAGKVQFGYVYGMSAIGCLGIHALLNLMSSSGVSYGCVASVLGYCLLPMVILSSCAIFFSLQFHFC
;
A
#
# COMPACT_ATOMS: atom_id res chain seq x y z
N MET A 1 13.11 -4.08 -1.59
CA MET A 1 12.03 -4.28 -0.59
C MET A 1 11.15 -3.03 -0.50
N ARG A 2 9.91 -3.17 -0.01
CA ARG A 2 9.09 -2.07 0.52
C ARG A 2 8.93 -2.25 2.03
N LEU A 3 8.96 -1.16 2.80
CA LEU A 3 8.69 -1.18 4.23
C LEU A 3 7.49 -0.25 4.50
N VAL A 4 6.42 -0.85 5.02
CA VAL A 4 5.17 -0.20 5.41
C VAL A 4 5.18 -0.06 6.92
N ILE A 5 5.03 1.16 7.43
CA ILE A 5 5.15 1.50 8.86
C ILE A 5 3.84 2.16 9.25
N LEU A 6 3.15 1.55 10.21
CA LEU A 6 1.81 1.94 10.63
C LEU A 6 1.79 2.18 12.13
N ASP A 7 0.82 2.96 12.61
CA ASP A 7 0.89 3.45 14.00
C ASP A 7 0.75 2.33 15.04
N ASN A 8 0.05 1.24 14.70
CA ASN A 8 -0.23 0.15 15.64
C ASN A 8 -0.50 -1.19 14.93
N TYR A 9 -0.60 -2.24 15.76
CA TYR A 9 -0.89 -3.61 15.36
C TYR A 9 -2.16 -3.77 14.50
N ASP A 10 -3.25 -3.06 14.86
CA ASP A 10 -4.53 -3.20 14.16
C ASP A 10 -4.45 -2.62 12.74
N LEU A 11 -3.81 -1.46 12.58
CA LEU A 11 -3.55 -0.88 11.26
C LEU A 11 -2.62 -1.76 10.43
N ALA A 12 -1.55 -2.31 11.03
CA ALA A 12 -0.66 -3.24 10.34
C ALA A 12 -1.40 -4.50 9.87
N SER A 13 -2.26 -5.04 10.72
CA SER A 13 -3.12 -6.19 10.42
C SER A 13 -4.11 -5.90 9.29
N GLU A 14 -4.78 -4.75 9.35
CA GLU A 14 -5.74 -4.31 8.34
C GLU A 14 -5.06 -4.04 6.99
N TRP A 15 -3.92 -3.37 6.99
CA TRP A 15 -3.17 -3.10 5.76
C TRP A 15 -2.77 -4.41 5.07
N ALA A 16 -2.27 -5.38 5.83
CA ALA A 16 -1.91 -6.71 5.31
C ALA A 16 -3.14 -7.43 4.74
N ALA A 17 -4.27 -7.41 5.46
CA ALA A 17 -5.52 -8.03 4.98
C ALA A 17 -6.03 -7.37 3.70
N LYS A 18 -6.03 -6.04 3.63
CA LYS A 18 -6.43 -5.27 2.45
C LYS A 18 -5.50 -5.55 1.27
N TYR A 19 -4.20 -5.69 1.52
CA TYR A 19 -3.25 -6.08 0.49
C TYR A 19 -3.58 -7.45 -0.08
N ILE A 20 -3.74 -8.47 0.76
CA ILE A 20 -4.11 -9.84 0.35
C ILE A 20 -5.44 -9.83 -0.44
N CYS A 21 -6.46 -9.16 0.08
CA CYS A 21 -7.77 -9.01 -0.57
C CYS A 21 -7.62 -8.43 -1.99
N ASN A 22 -6.91 -7.31 -2.13
CA ASN A 22 -6.67 -6.69 -3.43
C ASN A 22 -5.88 -7.59 -4.38
N ARG A 23 -4.87 -8.34 -3.89
CA ARG A 23 -4.09 -9.26 -4.73
C ARG A 23 -4.95 -10.40 -5.26
N ILE A 24 -5.82 -10.97 -4.42
CA ILE A 24 -6.77 -12.02 -4.84
C ILE A 24 -7.75 -11.46 -5.88
N ILE A 25 -8.40 -10.32 -5.60
CA ILE A 25 -9.39 -9.71 -6.51
C ILE A 25 -8.76 -9.34 -7.86
N GLN A 26 -7.58 -8.73 -7.86
CA GLN A 26 -6.87 -8.34 -9.08
C GLN A 26 -6.37 -9.54 -9.88
N PHE A 27 -6.01 -10.64 -9.21
CA PHE A 27 -5.60 -11.87 -9.88
C PHE A 27 -6.77 -12.56 -10.61
N ARG A 28 -8.01 -12.35 -10.13
CA ARG A 28 -9.25 -12.93 -10.67
C ARG A 28 -9.17 -14.46 -10.76
N PRO A 29 -9.01 -15.16 -9.63
CA PRO A 29 -8.88 -16.62 -9.64
C PRO A 29 -10.16 -17.29 -10.12
N GLY A 30 -10.00 -18.45 -10.75
CA GLY A 30 -11.08 -19.27 -11.29
C GLY A 30 -10.72 -20.75 -11.28
N GLN A 31 -11.62 -21.59 -11.80
CA GLN A 31 -11.49 -23.06 -11.75
C GLN A 31 -10.19 -23.59 -12.38
N ASP A 32 -9.68 -22.92 -13.41
CA ASP A 32 -8.43 -23.33 -14.09
C ASP A 32 -7.22 -22.50 -13.66
N ARG A 33 -7.40 -21.55 -12.73
CA ARG A 33 -6.35 -20.61 -12.30
C ARG A 33 -6.56 -20.18 -10.86
N TYR A 34 -6.03 -20.98 -9.94
CA TYR A 34 -6.08 -20.69 -8.51
C TYR A 34 -5.09 -19.59 -8.12
N PHE A 35 -5.44 -18.81 -7.11
CA PHE A 35 -4.48 -17.95 -6.41
C PHE A 35 -3.84 -18.75 -5.28
N THR A 36 -2.51 -18.82 -5.24
CA THR A 36 -1.75 -19.61 -4.28
C THR A 36 -1.17 -18.73 -3.18
N LEU A 37 -1.54 -19.01 -1.93
CA LEU A 37 -1.28 -18.16 -0.77
C LEU A 37 -0.50 -18.93 0.32
N GLY A 38 0.74 -18.52 0.58
CA GLY A 38 1.52 -18.99 1.72
C GLY A 38 1.05 -18.32 3.01
N LEU A 39 0.86 -19.08 4.10
CA LEU A 39 0.25 -18.57 5.33
C LEU A 39 1.05 -18.90 6.61
N PRO A 40 1.16 -17.95 7.57
CA PRO A 40 1.77 -18.19 8.86
C PRO A 40 0.75 -18.45 9.98
N THR A 41 1.23 -18.88 11.15
CA THR A 41 0.46 -18.96 12.40
C THR A 41 1.00 -17.98 13.45
N GLY A 42 0.53 -18.09 14.69
CA GLY A 42 0.97 -17.26 15.82
C GLY A 42 0.11 -16.02 16.07
N SER A 43 0.53 -15.16 17.01
CA SER A 43 -0.27 -13.99 17.39
C SER A 43 -0.27 -12.88 16.34
N THR A 44 0.85 -12.67 15.65
CA THR A 44 1.03 -11.58 14.67
C THR A 44 0.01 -11.60 13.51
N PRO A 45 -0.27 -12.72 12.82
CA PRO A 45 -1.25 -12.72 11.72
C PRO A 45 -2.72 -12.77 12.17
N LEU A 46 -3.03 -12.90 13.46
CA LEU A 46 -4.40 -13.13 13.93
C LEU A 46 -5.34 -11.96 13.59
N GLY A 47 -4.86 -10.72 13.69
CA GLY A 47 -5.61 -9.52 13.30
C GLY A 47 -5.89 -9.50 11.79
N CYS A 48 -4.91 -9.91 10.99
CA CYS A 48 -5.05 -10.03 9.54
C CYS A 48 -6.14 -11.07 9.19
N TYR A 49 -6.14 -12.24 9.82
CA TYR A 49 -7.19 -13.26 9.61
C TYR A 49 -8.58 -12.75 9.98
N LYS A 50 -8.73 -12.05 11.11
CA LYS A 50 -10.01 -11.44 11.49
C LYS A 50 -10.55 -10.50 10.43
N LYS A 51 -9.68 -9.65 9.85
CA LYS A 51 -10.04 -8.71 8.78
C LYS A 51 -10.38 -9.43 7.46
N LEU A 52 -9.65 -10.48 7.10
CA LEU A 52 -9.98 -11.29 5.92
C LEU A 52 -11.34 -12.00 6.06
N ILE A 53 -11.66 -12.48 7.25
CA ILE A 53 -12.98 -13.06 7.56
C ILE A 53 -14.07 -11.99 7.46
N GLU A 54 -13.82 -10.77 7.94
CA GLU A 54 -14.74 -9.63 7.81
C GLU A 54 -15.04 -9.33 6.34
N TYR A 55 -14.01 -9.21 5.50
CA TYR A 55 -14.17 -8.98 4.06
C TYR A 55 -14.95 -10.12 3.37
N HIS A 56 -14.72 -11.36 3.78
CA HIS A 56 -15.49 -12.49 3.25
C HIS A 56 -16.96 -12.43 3.65
N LYS A 57 -17.25 -12.19 4.93
CA LYS A 57 -18.63 -12.10 5.44
C LYS A 57 -19.41 -10.94 4.83
N ASN A 58 -18.73 -9.85 4.49
CA ASN A 58 -19.31 -8.71 3.79
C ASN A 58 -19.55 -8.95 2.29
N GLY A 59 -19.05 -10.06 1.73
CA GLY A 59 -19.18 -10.41 0.31
C GLY A 59 -18.13 -9.77 -0.60
N ASP A 60 -17.11 -9.11 -0.03
CA ASP A 60 -16.05 -8.42 -0.77
C ASP A 60 -14.97 -9.39 -1.28
N LEU A 61 -14.82 -10.55 -0.65
CA LEU A 61 -13.75 -11.52 -0.92
C LEU A 61 -14.25 -12.97 -0.88
N SER A 62 -13.82 -13.80 -1.83
CA SER A 62 -14.06 -15.25 -1.85
C SER A 62 -12.74 -16.00 -1.94
N PHE A 63 -12.65 -17.10 -1.21
CA PHE A 63 -11.53 -18.03 -1.16
C PHE A 63 -11.80 -19.33 -1.94
N LYS A 64 -12.93 -19.42 -2.65
CA LYS A 64 -13.32 -20.61 -3.42
C LYS A 64 -12.25 -21.10 -4.40
N TYR A 65 -11.53 -20.18 -5.04
CA TYR A 65 -10.44 -20.47 -5.98
C TYR A 65 -9.06 -20.07 -5.42
N VAL A 66 -8.89 -20.17 -4.10
CA VAL A 66 -7.61 -19.96 -3.41
C VAL A 66 -7.08 -21.31 -2.92
N LYS A 67 -5.77 -21.54 -3.09
CA LYS A 67 -5.03 -22.64 -2.47
C LYS A 67 -4.09 -22.09 -1.42
N THR A 68 -4.09 -22.64 -0.22
CA THR A 68 -3.24 -22.20 0.88
C THR A 68 -2.15 -23.23 1.19
N PHE A 69 -0.97 -22.73 1.56
CA PHE A 69 0.17 -23.53 1.99
C PHE A 69 0.74 -22.94 3.27
N ASN A 70 0.60 -23.64 4.40
CA ASN A 70 1.17 -23.19 5.65
C ASN A 70 2.70 -23.39 5.69
N MET A 71 3.37 -22.52 6.44
CA MET A 71 4.83 -22.56 6.60
C MET A 71 5.35 -23.81 7.29
N ASP A 72 4.63 -24.29 8.29
CA ASP A 72 5.18 -25.26 9.24
C ASP A 72 4.06 -26.02 9.98
N GLU A 73 4.47 -27.10 10.66
CA GLU A 73 3.68 -27.83 11.64
C GLU A 73 4.60 -28.53 12.65
N TYR A 74 4.15 -28.65 13.90
CA TYR A 74 4.87 -29.36 14.95
C TYR A 74 4.91 -30.87 14.70
N VAL A 75 6.07 -31.48 14.95
CA VAL A 75 6.24 -32.93 14.85
C VAL A 75 5.77 -33.62 16.13
N GLY A 76 4.99 -34.69 15.97
CA GLY A 76 4.51 -35.52 17.09
C GLY A 76 3.37 -34.92 17.91
N LEU A 77 2.88 -33.73 17.55
CA LEU A 77 1.73 -33.12 18.20
C LEU A 77 0.44 -33.61 17.51
N PRO A 78 -0.56 -34.14 18.24
CA PRO A 78 -1.80 -34.61 17.62
C PRO A 78 -2.45 -33.52 16.76
N ARG A 79 -2.93 -33.89 15.58
CA ARG A 79 -3.53 -32.94 14.62
C ARG A 79 -4.72 -32.16 15.17
N ASN A 80 -5.45 -32.73 16.14
CA ASN A 80 -6.58 -32.10 16.82
C ASN A 80 -6.19 -31.42 18.14
N HIS A 81 -4.92 -31.43 18.52
CA HIS A 81 -4.42 -30.69 19.68
C HIS A 81 -4.70 -29.20 19.47
N PRO A 82 -5.19 -28.44 20.47
CA PRO A 82 -5.57 -27.04 20.32
C PRO A 82 -4.44 -26.15 19.76
N GLU A 83 -3.19 -26.44 20.18
CA GLU A 83 -1.99 -25.71 19.76
C GLU A 83 -1.30 -26.26 18.49
N SER A 84 -1.86 -27.29 17.84
CA SER A 84 -1.37 -27.67 16.50
C SER A 84 -1.71 -26.59 15.48
N TYR A 85 -0.88 -26.45 14.44
CA TYR A 85 -1.13 -25.45 13.41
C TYR A 85 -2.31 -25.83 12.51
N HIS A 86 -2.64 -27.11 12.38
CA HIS A 86 -3.94 -27.58 11.87
C HIS A 86 -5.12 -26.99 12.67
N SER A 87 -5.14 -27.15 14.00
CA SER A 87 -6.19 -26.58 14.85
C SER A 87 -6.22 -25.06 14.81
N TYR A 88 -5.05 -24.40 14.85
CA TYR A 88 -4.96 -22.95 14.77
C TYR A 88 -5.60 -22.43 13.48
N MET A 89 -5.21 -22.97 12.32
CA MET A 89 -5.70 -22.49 11.03
C MET A 89 -7.18 -22.79 10.84
N TRP A 90 -7.64 -23.97 11.26
CA TRP A 90 -9.05 -24.31 11.22
C TRP A 90 -9.89 -23.36 12.08
N ASN A 91 -9.48 -23.13 13.32
CA ASN A 91 -10.27 -22.37 14.29
C ASN A 91 -10.24 -20.86 14.06
N ASN A 92 -9.13 -20.33 13.58
CA ASN A 92 -8.94 -18.88 13.43
C ASN A 92 -9.17 -18.39 12.00
N PHE A 93 -9.23 -19.27 10.99
CA PHE A 93 -9.40 -18.85 9.61
C PHE A 93 -10.31 -19.76 8.78
N PHE A 94 -9.90 -21.00 8.48
CA PHE A 94 -10.53 -21.80 7.43
C PHE A 94 -12.01 -22.10 7.64
N LYS A 95 -12.47 -22.35 8.88
CA LYS A 95 -13.89 -22.64 9.14
C LYS A 95 -14.82 -21.44 8.99
N HIS A 96 -14.28 -20.23 8.81
CA HIS A 96 -15.02 -18.97 8.73
C HIS A 96 -15.08 -18.39 7.32
N ILE A 97 -14.52 -19.09 6.33
CA ILE A 97 -14.45 -18.68 4.92
C ILE A 97 -14.89 -19.81 3.99
N ASP A 98 -15.09 -19.50 2.70
CA ASP A 98 -15.54 -20.43 1.66
C ASP A 98 -14.40 -21.18 0.93
N ILE A 99 -13.26 -21.40 1.60
CA ILE A 99 -12.17 -22.19 1.03
C ILE A 99 -12.57 -23.68 0.97
N ASP A 100 -12.26 -24.35 -0.14
CA ASP A 100 -12.38 -25.81 -0.23
C ASP A 100 -11.29 -26.44 0.66
N PRO A 101 -11.63 -27.34 1.61
CA PRO A 101 -10.65 -28.02 2.45
C PRO A 101 -9.55 -28.74 1.67
N ASN A 102 -9.82 -29.23 0.45
CA ASN A 102 -8.81 -29.88 -0.39
C ASN A 102 -7.75 -28.90 -0.92
N ASN A 103 -8.06 -27.60 -0.90
CA ASN A 103 -7.15 -26.53 -1.29
C ASN A 103 -6.39 -25.94 -0.08
N ALA A 104 -6.60 -26.47 1.13
CA ALA A 104 -5.88 -26.05 2.33
C ALA A 104 -4.78 -27.05 2.70
N HIS A 105 -3.52 -26.69 2.45
CA HIS A 105 -2.37 -27.57 2.63
C HIS A 105 -1.54 -27.17 3.85
N ILE A 106 -1.41 -28.09 4.80
CA ILE A 106 -0.55 -27.98 5.99
C ILE A 106 0.25 -29.27 6.07
N LEU A 107 1.53 -29.17 6.42
CA LEU A 107 2.41 -30.32 6.64
C LEU A 107 1.81 -31.30 7.67
N ASP A 108 2.00 -32.59 7.47
CA ASP A 108 1.66 -33.61 8.46
C ASP A 108 2.85 -33.93 9.38
N GLY A 109 2.90 -33.26 10.53
CA GLY A 109 3.90 -33.50 11.56
C GLY A 109 3.83 -34.89 12.23
N ASN A 110 2.83 -35.72 11.92
CA ASN A 110 2.71 -37.10 12.41
C ASN A 110 2.88 -38.14 11.29
N ALA A 111 3.36 -37.74 10.11
CA ALA A 111 3.65 -38.65 9.02
C ALA A 111 4.70 -39.70 9.45
N THR A 112 4.55 -40.94 8.96
CA THR A 112 5.50 -42.03 9.26
C THR A 112 6.89 -41.76 8.67
N ASP A 113 6.95 -41.16 7.48
CA ASP A 113 8.16 -40.67 6.85
C ASP A 113 8.07 -39.15 6.67
N LEU A 114 8.74 -38.44 7.58
CA LEU A 114 8.72 -36.98 7.64
C LEU A 114 9.41 -36.33 6.43
N GLN A 115 10.43 -36.96 5.85
CA GLN A 115 11.11 -36.41 4.68
C GLN A 115 10.25 -36.60 3.43
N ALA A 116 9.61 -37.77 3.28
CA ALA A 116 8.66 -37.99 2.19
C ALA A 116 7.48 -37.01 2.23
N GLU A 117 6.97 -36.66 3.42
CA GLU A 117 5.94 -35.63 3.58
C GLU A 117 6.45 -34.24 3.13
N CYS A 118 7.67 -33.87 3.51
CA CYS A 118 8.29 -32.63 3.07
C CYS A 118 8.45 -32.57 1.54
N ASP A 119 8.93 -33.64 0.92
CA ASP A 119 9.11 -33.74 -0.54
C ASP A 119 7.75 -33.70 -1.27
N ALA A 120 6.72 -34.34 -0.69
CA ALA A 120 5.35 -34.29 -1.21
C ALA A 120 4.76 -32.88 -1.10
N PHE A 121 5.07 -32.14 -0.04
CA PHE A 121 4.63 -30.75 0.12
C PHE A 121 5.23 -29.83 -0.95
N GLU A 122 6.54 -29.95 -1.21
CA GLU A 122 7.22 -29.25 -2.30
C GLU A 122 6.63 -29.58 -3.68
N LYS A 123 6.30 -30.86 -3.89
CA LYS A 123 5.64 -31.32 -5.12
C LYS A 123 4.26 -30.67 -5.28
N LYS A 124 3.45 -30.61 -4.22
CA LYS A 124 2.12 -29.94 -4.24
C LYS A 124 2.24 -28.45 -4.59
N ILE A 125 3.24 -27.74 -4.03
CA ILE A 125 3.51 -26.34 -4.38
C ILE A 125 3.84 -26.21 -5.88
N LYS A 126 4.72 -27.09 -6.39
CA LYS A 126 5.12 -27.09 -7.80
C LYS A 126 3.94 -27.40 -8.73
N GLU A 127 3.12 -28.39 -8.39
CA GLU A 127 1.90 -28.76 -9.13
C GLU A 127 0.85 -27.64 -9.12
N ALA A 128 0.83 -26.80 -8.07
CA ALA A 128 -0.02 -25.61 -8.01
C ALA A 128 0.54 -24.41 -8.80
N GLY A 129 1.75 -24.51 -9.39
CA GLY A 129 2.38 -23.44 -10.17
C GLY A 129 3.21 -22.45 -9.34
N GLY A 130 3.66 -22.86 -8.15
CA GLY A 130 4.38 -22.02 -7.19
C GLY A 130 3.43 -21.27 -6.25
N ILE A 131 3.96 -20.28 -5.53
CA ILE A 131 3.20 -19.42 -4.61
C ILE A 131 3.10 -18.00 -5.18
N ASP A 132 1.89 -17.43 -5.29
CA ASP A 132 1.67 -16.07 -5.79
C ASP A 132 2.00 -15.01 -4.74
N LEU A 133 1.60 -15.25 -3.49
CA LEU A 133 1.90 -14.40 -2.34
C LEU A 133 2.21 -15.28 -1.13
N PHE A 134 3.40 -15.13 -0.55
CA PHE A 134 3.76 -15.82 0.67
C PHE A 134 3.71 -14.83 1.84
N VAL A 135 2.82 -15.06 2.79
CA VAL A 135 2.71 -14.26 4.02
C VAL A 135 3.48 -14.96 5.14
N GLY A 136 4.31 -14.21 5.84
CA GLY A 136 5.15 -14.70 6.93
C GLY A 136 5.18 -13.74 8.11
N GLY A 137 5.77 -14.21 9.20
CA GLY A 137 6.22 -13.37 10.32
C GLY A 137 7.73 -13.46 10.49
N ILE A 138 8.24 -12.81 11.53
CA ILE A 138 9.64 -12.89 11.95
C ILE A 138 9.72 -13.37 13.40
N GLY A 139 10.58 -14.34 13.70
CA GLY A 139 10.93 -14.73 15.07
C GLY A 139 11.76 -13.65 15.78
N PRO A 140 11.83 -13.63 17.13
CA PRO A 140 12.73 -12.72 17.86
C PRO A 140 14.22 -12.87 17.48
N ASP A 141 14.60 -14.04 16.99
CA ASP A 141 15.91 -14.43 16.46
C ASP A 141 16.05 -14.23 14.93
N GLY A 142 15.04 -13.64 14.28
CA GLY A 142 15.04 -13.37 12.84
C GLY A 142 14.67 -14.55 11.94
N HIS A 143 14.11 -15.65 12.47
CA HIS A 143 13.70 -16.76 11.62
C HIS A 143 12.48 -16.42 10.73
N ILE A 144 12.45 -16.98 9.51
CA ILE A 144 11.24 -17.15 8.69
C ILE A 144 10.79 -18.61 8.76
N ALA A 145 9.49 -18.86 9.05
CA ALA A 145 9.02 -20.19 9.45
C ALA A 145 9.92 -20.74 10.59
N PHE A 146 10.07 -22.05 10.74
CA PHE A 146 11.11 -22.59 11.63
C PHE A 146 12.51 -22.71 11.00
N ASN A 147 12.91 -21.78 10.12
CA ASN A 147 14.29 -21.68 9.64
C ASN A 147 15.17 -20.97 10.68
N GLU A 148 15.43 -21.69 11.78
CA GLU A 148 16.25 -21.26 12.93
C GLU A 148 17.64 -20.77 12.51
N PRO A 149 18.31 -19.93 13.33
CA PRO A 149 19.66 -19.44 13.07
C PRO A 149 20.64 -20.55 12.65
N GLY A 150 21.40 -20.30 11.59
CA GLY A 150 22.31 -21.26 10.96
C GLY A 150 21.67 -22.10 9.84
N SER A 151 20.38 -21.94 9.57
CA SER A 151 19.69 -22.62 8.46
C SER A 151 20.16 -22.13 7.10
N SER A 152 20.39 -23.05 6.15
CA SER A 152 20.76 -22.69 4.78
C SER A 152 19.73 -21.75 4.14
N LEU A 153 20.22 -20.66 3.54
CA LEU A 153 19.39 -19.65 2.85
C LEU A 153 18.76 -20.16 1.55
N VAL A 154 19.21 -21.32 1.04
CA VAL A 154 18.65 -22.00 -0.14
C VAL A 154 17.98 -23.33 0.22
N SER A 155 17.63 -23.50 1.50
CA SER A 155 16.99 -24.73 1.99
C SER A 155 15.61 -24.98 1.37
N ARG A 156 15.21 -26.26 1.34
CA ARG A 156 13.85 -26.71 1.03
C ARG A 156 13.10 -27.14 2.29
N THR A 157 11.84 -27.51 2.10
CA THR A 157 10.98 -28.06 3.15
C THR A 157 11.64 -29.27 3.81
N ARG A 158 11.73 -29.28 5.13
CA ARG A 158 12.47 -30.30 5.90
C ARG A 158 12.06 -30.33 7.37
N LEU A 159 12.51 -31.38 8.06
CA LEU A 159 12.54 -31.44 9.51
C LEU A 159 13.56 -30.45 10.09
N LYS A 160 13.16 -29.71 11.13
CA LYS A 160 14.02 -28.83 11.91
C LYS A 160 13.81 -29.02 13.40
N THR A 161 14.91 -29.10 14.14
CA THR A 161 14.92 -28.96 15.60
C THR A 161 14.77 -27.49 15.97
N LEU A 162 13.87 -27.21 16.91
CA LEU A 162 13.60 -25.85 17.36
C LEU A 162 14.73 -25.33 18.25
N ALA A 163 15.05 -24.05 18.11
CA ALA A 163 16.00 -23.37 18.97
C ALA A 163 15.40 -23.12 20.37
N MET A 164 16.26 -22.94 21.37
CA MET A 164 15.80 -22.68 22.75
C MET A 164 14.95 -21.40 22.83
N ASP A 165 15.31 -20.36 22.10
CA ASP A 165 14.54 -19.11 22.04
C ASP A 165 13.12 -19.33 21.51
N THR A 166 12.96 -20.16 20.49
CA THR A 166 11.67 -20.56 19.92
C THR A 166 10.85 -21.38 20.94
N ILE A 167 11.48 -22.31 21.64
CA ILE A 167 10.83 -23.10 22.70
C ILE A 167 10.34 -22.18 23.83
N LEU A 168 11.17 -21.24 24.29
CA LEU A 168 10.80 -20.25 25.31
C LEU A 168 9.64 -19.36 24.86
N ALA A 169 9.69 -18.86 23.62
CA ALA A 169 8.67 -17.97 23.07
C ALA A 169 7.30 -18.66 22.93
N ASN A 170 7.30 -19.97 22.66
CA ASN A 170 6.08 -20.74 22.41
C ASN A 170 5.56 -21.45 23.66
N ALA A 171 6.35 -21.56 24.73
CA ALA A 171 5.94 -22.17 26.01
C ALA A 171 4.64 -21.59 26.58
N LYS A 172 4.37 -20.30 26.35
CA LYS A 172 3.13 -19.63 26.77
C LYS A 172 1.85 -20.29 26.20
N TYR A 173 1.96 -21.02 25.09
CA TYR A 173 0.86 -21.77 24.48
C TYR A 173 0.71 -23.17 25.10
N PHE A 174 1.73 -23.67 25.80
CA PHE A 174 1.78 -25.01 26.41
C PHE A 174 1.80 -24.91 27.95
N ASP A 175 0.89 -24.13 28.52
CA ASP A 175 0.77 -23.88 29.97
C ASP A 175 2.02 -23.26 30.64
N GLY A 176 2.93 -22.68 29.86
CA GLY A 176 4.23 -22.22 30.35
C GLY A 176 5.25 -23.33 30.60
N ASP A 177 4.95 -24.58 30.23
CA ASP A 177 5.80 -25.74 30.45
C ASP A 177 6.64 -26.05 29.20
N LEU A 178 7.97 -25.83 29.32
CA LEU A 178 8.92 -26.06 28.24
C LEU A 178 8.97 -27.52 27.78
N SER A 179 8.66 -28.47 28.66
CA SER A 179 8.69 -29.91 28.34
C SER A 179 7.54 -30.36 27.44
N LYS A 180 6.47 -29.57 27.38
CA LYS A 180 5.30 -29.82 26.52
C LYS A 180 5.44 -29.24 25.12
N VAL A 181 6.40 -28.32 24.93
CA VAL A 181 6.66 -27.73 23.61
C VAL A 181 7.32 -28.78 22.72
N PRO A 182 6.80 -29.07 21.52
CA PRO A 182 7.45 -29.98 20.59
C PRO A 182 8.87 -29.51 20.26
N THR A 183 9.83 -30.43 20.26
CA THR A 183 11.25 -30.10 20.03
C THR A 183 11.62 -30.01 18.55
N MET A 184 10.72 -30.45 17.66
CA MET A 184 10.91 -30.49 16.23
C MET A 184 9.66 -30.02 15.49
N ALA A 185 9.85 -29.50 14.29
CA ALA A 185 8.79 -29.11 13.37
C ALA A 185 9.17 -29.46 11.93
N LEU A 186 8.16 -29.72 11.10
CA LEU A 186 8.32 -29.65 9.65
C LEU A 186 8.13 -28.20 9.24
N THR A 187 8.97 -27.72 8.35
CA THR A 187 8.99 -26.31 7.94
C THR A 187 9.40 -26.16 6.50
N VAL A 188 8.78 -25.24 5.78
CA VAL A 188 9.23 -24.80 4.46
C VAL A 188 10.64 -24.22 4.55
N GLY A 189 11.43 -24.39 3.50
CA GLY A 189 12.79 -23.84 3.47
C GLY A 189 12.80 -22.35 3.14
N VAL A 190 13.93 -21.69 3.43
CA VAL A 190 14.14 -20.29 2.99
C VAL A 190 14.03 -20.18 1.47
N GLY A 191 14.60 -21.15 0.74
CA GLY A 191 14.48 -21.23 -0.72
C GLY A 191 13.04 -21.43 -1.18
N THR A 192 12.25 -22.23 -0.45
CA THR A 192 10.82 -22.45 -0.74
C THR A 192 10.03 -21.14 -0.67
N VAL A 193 10.30 -20.30 0.33
CA VAL A 193 9.65 -18.98 0.45
C VAL A 193 10.20 -17.99 -0.59
N MET A 194 11.50 -18.03 -0.87
CA MET A 194 12.15 -17.19 -1.89
C MET A 194 11.66 -17.49 -3.33
N ASP A 195 11.11 -18.67 -3.59
CA ASP A 195 10.51 -19.03 -4.88
C ASP A 195 9.12 -18.41 -5.10
N ALA A 196 8.52 -17.81 -4.06
CA ALA A 196 7.23 -17.13 -4.20
C ALA A 196 7.35 -15.91 -5.14
N ARG A 197 6.29 -15.58 -5.86
CA ARG A 197 6.26 -14.39 -6.73
C ARG A 197 6.29 -13.08 -5.93
N GLU A 198 5.79 -13.12 -4.70
CA GLU A 198 5.75 -12.01 -3.77
C GLU A 198 5.81 -12.53 -2.34
N VAL A 199 6.56 -11.83 -1.48
CA VAL A 199 6.67 -12.16 -0.04
C VAL A 199 6.21 -10.97 0.78
N MET A 200 5.35 -11.21 1.77
CA MET A 200 4.91 -10.21 2.73
C MET A 200 5.23 -10.68 4.15
N ILE A 201 6.04 -9.91 4.88
CA ILE A 201 6.40 -10.21 6.28
C ILE A 201 5.72 -9.22 7.20
N LEU A 202 4.86 -9.71 8.10
CA LEU A 202 4.17 -8.91 9.11
C LEU A 202 4.97 -8.93 10.42
N ILE A 203 5.26 -7.75 10.97
CA ILE A 203 6.17 -7.56 12.12
C ILE A 203 5.57 -6.56 13.09
N THR A 204 5.14 -7.00 14.27
CA THR A 204 4.47 -6.13 15.24
C THR A 204 5.03 -6.28 16.64
N GLY A 205 5.22 -5.14 17.31
CA GLY A 205 5.66 -5.03 18.70
C GLY A 205 7.17 -4.95 18.90
N ALA A 206 7.57 -4.29 20.00
CA ALA A 206 8.95 -3.96 20.32
C ALA A 206 9.88 -5.18 20.41
N HIS A 207 9.34 -6.32 20.86
CA HIS A 207 10.07 -7.59 20.96
C HIS A 207 10.55 -8.15 19.61
N LYS A 208 10.18 -7.55 18.48
CA LYS A 208 10.66 -7.89 17.14
C LYS A 208 11.57 -6.82 16.52
N ALA A 209 11.80 -5.70 17.20
CA ALA A 209 12.53 -4.57 16.63
C ALA A 209 13.98 -4.91 16.26
N PHE A 210 14.67 -5.64 17.14
CA PHE A 210 16.03 -6.08 16.88
C PHE A 210 16.12 -7.03 15.69
N ALA A 211 15.18 -7.98 15.57
CA ALA A 211 15.11 -8.90 14.43
C ALA A 211 14.86 -8.15 13.12
N LEU A 212 13.98 -7.14 13.12
CA LEU A 212 13.76 -6.28 11.95
C LEU A 212 15.04 -5.54 11.57
N TYR A 213 15.72 -4.90 12.52
CA TYR A 213 17.01 -4.26 12.31
C TYR A 213 18.03 -5.20 11.64
N LYS A 214 18.20 -6.40 12.19
CA LYS A 214 19.10 -7.43 11.63
C LYS A 214 18.69 -7.87 10.22
N ALA A 215 17.40 -7.95 9.96
CA ALA A 215 16.88 -8.38 8.67
C ALA A 215 17.07 -7.35 7.55
N ILE A 216 17.04 -6.04 7.84
CA ILE A 216 16.96 -5.01 6.79
C ILE A 216 18.07 -3.95 6.82
N GLU A 217 18.77 -3.75 7.94
CA GLU A 217 19.88 -2.78 8.02
C GLU A 217 21.26 -3.44 8.04
N GLU A 218 21.35 -4.69 8.53
CA GLU A 218 22.55 -5.51 8.36
C GLU A 218 22.52 -6.29 7.04
N GLY A 219 23.58 -7.06 6.78
CA GLY A 219 23.71 -7.85 5.55
C GLY A 219 23.00 -9.20 5.61
N VAL A 220 22.88 -9.83 4.44
CA VAL A 220 22.37 -11.20 4.28
C VAL A 220 23.19 -12.18 5.13
N ASN A 221 22.52 -12.89 6.04
CA ASN A 221 23.16 -13.79 7.00
C ASN A 221 22.21 -14.93 7.40
N HIS A 222 22.71 -16.18 7.39
CA HIS A 222 21.95 -17.35 7.80
C HIS A 222 21.59 -17.42 9.30
N MET A 223 22.15 -16.53 10.12
CA MET A 223 21.75 -16.38 11.53
C MET A 223 20.46 -15.58 11.69
N TRP A 224 20.06 -14.79 10.68
CA TRP A 224 18.85 -13.97 10.66
C TRP A 224 18.15 -14.22 9.33
N THR A 225 17.47 -15.36 9.19
CA THR A 225 17.10 -15.91 7.87
C THR A 225 16.13 -15.03 7.08
N VAL A 226 15.35 -14.15 7.72
CA VAL A 226 14.56 -13.11 7.04
C VAL A 226 15.43 -12.15 6.20
N SER A 227 16.71 -11.96 6.55
CA SER A 227 17.67 -11.17 5.75
C SER A 227 17.85 -11.69 4.32
N ALA A 228 17.52 -12.96 4.03
CA ALA A 228 17.52 -13.53 2.68
C ALA A 228 16.64 -12.73 1.71
N PHE A 229 15.54 -12.14 2.21
CA PHE A 229 14.61 -11.37 1.38
C PHE A 229 15.16 -10.04 0.89
N GLN A 230 16.35 -9.61 1.33
CA GLN A 230 17.08 -8.54 0.65
C GLN A 230 17.40 -8.89 -0.81
N GLN A 231 17.51 -10.18 -1.13
CA GLN A 231 17.78 -10.70 -2.47
C GLN A 231 16.51 -11.14 -3.22
N HIS A 232 15.33 -11.03 -2.59
CA HIS A 232 14.07 -11.35 -3.23
C HIS A 232 13.58 -10.16 -4.07
N PRO A 233 13.12 -10.39 -5.32
CA PRO A 233 12.75 -9.28 -6.23
C PRO A 233 11.54 -8.48 -5.72
N ARG A 234 10.68 -9.08 -4.88
CA ARG A 234 9.41 -8.47 -4.49
C ARG A 234 9.00 -8.82 -3.06
N THR A 235 9.66 -8.19 -2.09
CA THR A 235 9.32 -8.33 -0.66
C THR A 235 8.74 -7.04 -0.08
N ILE A 236 7.68 -7.19 0.71
CA ILE A 236 7.04 -6.15 1.50
C ILE A 236 7.16 -6.52 2.99
N PHE A 237 7.69 -5.61 3.78
CA PHE A 237 7.64 -5.67 5.23
C PHE A 237 6.52 -4.75 5.70
N VAL A 238 5.62 -5.25 6.53
CA VAL A 238 4.53 -4.48 7.14
C VAL A 238 4.75 -4.49 8.63
N CYS A 239 4.92 -3.32 9.23
CA CYS A 239 5.23 -3.21 10.63
C CYS A 239 4.47 -2.09 11.34
N ASP A 240 4.34 -2.23 12.67
CA ASP A 240 3.93 -1.14 13.54
C ASP A 240 5.12 -0.26 13.96
N GLU A 241 4.86 0.89 14.60
CA GLU A 241 5.92 1.78 15.10
C GLU A 241 6.87 1.07 16.07
N ASP A 242 6.33 0.26 16.97
CA ASP A 242 7.11 -0.44 18.00
C ASP A 242 8.13 -1.41 17.40
N ALA A 243 7.83 -2.05 16.27
CA ALA A 243 8.78 -2.88 15.55
C ALA A 243 9.96 -2.08 14.95
N THR A 244 9.90 -0.74 14.88
CA THR A 244 10.94 0.10 14.27
C THR A 244 11.95 0.68 15.26
N LEU A 245 11.83 0.39 16.56
CA LEU A 245 12.62 1.03 17.63
C LEU A 245 14.14 0.91 17.47
N GLU A 246 14.63 -0.17 16.85
CA GLU A 246 16.07 -0.41 16.60
C GLU A 246 16.54 0.10 15.23
N LEU A 247 15.63 0.61 14.40
CA LEU A 247 15.98 1.13 13.07
C LEU A 247 16.57 2.54 13.17
N ARG A 248 17.53 2.84 12.29
CA ARG A 248 18.00 4.23 12.15
C ARG A 248 16.85 5.16 11.72
N VAL A 249 16.80 6.33 12.33
CA VAL A 249 15.83 7.41 12.00
C VAL A 249 15.80 7.72 10.50
N LYS A 250 16.95 7.68 9.82
CA LYS A 250 17.04 7.90 8.37
C LYS A 250 16.22 6.86 7.57
N THR A 251 16.27 5.60 8.00
CA THR A 251 15.56 4.47 7.37
C THR A 251 14.05 4.64 7.55
N VAL A 252 13.60 4.90 8.78
CA VAL A 252 12.18 5.15 9.08
C VAL A 252 11.65 6.34 8.28
N LYS A 253 12.38 7.47 8.28
CA LYS A 253 11.98 8.68 7.54
C LYS A 253 11.87 8.44 6.04
N TYR A 254 12.81 7.71 5.45
CA TYR A 254 12.77 7.38 4.03
C TYR A 254 11.49 6.62 3.66
N PHE A 255 11.17 5.55 4.38
CA PHE A 255 10.03 4.71 4.06
C PHE A 255 8.67 5.37 4.37
N LYS A 256 8.56 6.14 5.47
CA LYS A 256 7.37 6.98 5.71
C LYS A 256 7.16 8.00 4.59
N GLY A 257 8.24 8.60 4.08
CA GLY A 257 8.21 9.47 2.91
C GLY A 257 7.67 8.78 1.67
N CYS A 258 8.19 7.58 1.34
CA CYS A 258 7.74 6.80 0.18
C CYS A 258 6.26 6.37 0.25
N GLN A 259 5.76 5.97 1.43
CA GLN A 259 4.34 5.59 1.59
C GLN A 259 3.38 6.73 1.29
N THR A 260 3.77 7.96 1.67
CA THR A 260 2.97 9.16 1.38
C THR A 260 2.78 9.32 -0.14
N TRP A 261 3.83 9.07 -0.92
CA TRP A 261 3.77 9.10 -2.38
C TRP A 261 2.92 7.97 -2.97
N ASP A 262 3.09 6.73 -2.49
CA ASP A 262 2.29 5.57 -2.94
C ASP A 262 0.79 5.82 -2.71
N ASN A 263 0.42 6.35 -1.53
CA ASN A 263 -0.97 6.67 -1.20
C ASN A 263 -1.52 7.80 -2.07
N LEU A 264 -0.72 8.84 -2.37
CA LEU A 264 -1.10 9.90 -3.29
C LEU A 264 -1.34 9.34 -4.70
N THR A 265 -0.41 8.55 -5.24
CA THR A 265 -0.52 7.98 -6.59
C THR A 265 -1.72 7.02 -6.71
N LEU A 266 -1.97 6.17 -5.71
CA LEU A 266 -3.16 5.30 -5.67
C LEU A 266 -4.46 6.10 -5.65
N THR A 267 -4.48 7.21 -4.90
CA THR A 267 -5.63 8.14 -4.88
C THR A 267 -5.84 8.76 -6.27
N PHE A 268 -4.79 9.28 -6.91
CA PHE A 268 -4.87 9.82 -8.27
C PHE A 268 -5.33 8.78 -9.30
N THR A 269 -4.84 7.53 -9.23
CA THR A 269 -5.16 6.48 -10.21
C THR A 269 -6.59 5.97 -10.06
N ASN A 270 -7.06 5.77 -8.81
CA ASN A 270 -8.43 5.34 -8.52
C ASN A 270 -9.47 6.44 -8.79
N LEU A 271 -9.08 7.73 -8.75
CA LEU A 271 -9.96 8.84 -9.14
C LEU A 271 -10.04 9.03 -10.66
N ILE A 272 -8.93 8.89 -11.41
CA ILE A 272 -8.93 9.20 -12.85
C ILE A 272 -9.52 8.07 -13.70
N THR A 273 -9.34 6.81 -13.33
CA THR A 273 -9.78 5.66 -14.14
C THR A 273 -11.32 5.59 -14.32
N PRO A 274 -12.15 5.90 -13.31
CA PRO A 274 -13.60 6.01 -13.50
C PRO A 274 -14.04 7.32 -14.19
N LEU A 275 -13.29 8.41 -14.03
CA LEU A 275 -13.62 9.74 -14.58
C LEU A 275 -13.42 9.82 -16.11
N ILE A 276 -12.49 9.04 -16.68
CA ILE A 276 -12.29 8.94 -18.14
C ILE A 276 -13.40 8.08 -18.81
N ILE A 277 -14.04 7.16 -18.07
CA ILE A 277 -15.09 6.29 -18.60
C ILE A 277 -16.49 6.92 -18.44
N ARG A 278 -16.68 7.90 -17.55
CA ARG A 278 -17.98 8.56 -17.28
C ARG A 278 -18.12 10.00 -17.76
N SER A 279 -17.12 10.57 -18.44
CA SER A 279 -17.13 11.97 -18.91
C SER A 279 -17.97 12.19 -20.18
N ARG A 280 -19.27 11.88 -20.10
CA ARG A 280 -20.29 12.47 -20.98
C ARG A 280 -21.43 13.20 -20.27
N LEU A 281 -21.49 13.18 -18.94
CA LEU A 281 -22.40 14.03 -18.19
C LEU A 281 -21.73 14.38 -16.86
N VAL A 282 -21.59 15.67 -16.60
CA VAL A 282 -22.02 16.37 -15.37
C VAL A 282 -21.35 17.75 -15.41
N MET A 283 -22.15 18.72 -15.83
CA MET A 283 -21.98 20.14 -15.60
C MET A 283 -22.23 20.35 -14.09
N ILE A 284 -21.20 20.72 -13.32
CA ILE A 284 -21.33 20.96 -11.89
C ILE A 284 -21.93 22.35 -11.69
N LEU A 285 -23.11 22.37 -11.06
CA LEU A 285 -23.88 23.53 -10.64
C LEU A 285 -23.12 24.36 -9.59
N MET A 286 -22.91 25.65 -9.87
CA MET A 286 -22.71 26.69 -8.85
C MET A 286 -24.03 27.45 -8.66
N PRO A 287 -24.34 27.98 -7.45
CA PRO A 287 -25.61 28.63 -7.19
C PRO A 287 -25.73 29.94 -7.99
N VAL A 288 -26.79 30.03 -8.79
CA VAL A 288 -27.08 31.10 -9.78
C VAL A 288 -27.24 32.50 -9.15
N GLU A 289 -27.45 32.59 -7.83
CA GLU A 289 -27.71 33.85 -7.13
C GLU A 289 -26.45 34.71 -6.90
N ILE A 290 -25.25 34.11 -6.84
CA ILE A 290 -23.98 34.86 -6.72
C ILE A 290 -23.56 35.49 -8.06
N PHE A 291 -24.00 34.92 -9.18
CA PHE A 291 -23.66 35.39 -10.53
C PHE A 291 -24.33 36.74 -10.87
N MET A 292 -25.56 36.99 -10.40
CA MET A 292 -26.32 38.21 -10.73
C MET A 292 -25.83 39.50 -10.03
N ASP A 293 -25.10 39.39 -8.91
CA ASP A 293 -24.60 40.58 -8.20
C ASP A 293 -23.24 41.08 -8.71
N LEU A 294 -22.46 40.22 -9.36
CA LEU A 294 -21.14 40.58 -9.91
C LEU A 294 -21.22 41.29 -11.28
N GLU A 295 -22.25 41.01 -12.09
CA GLU A 295 -22.49 41.78 -13.34
C GLU A 295 -22.84 43.25 -13.06
N LYS A 296 -23.56 43.51 -11.95
CA LYS A 296 -23.87 44.88 -11.49
C LYS A 296 -22.64 45.67 -11.03
N LEU A 297 -21.53 44.98 -10.73
CA LEU A 297 -20.22 45.57 -10.40
C LEU A 297 -19.34 45.85 -11.64
N GLY A 298 -19.86 45.63 -12.85
CA GLY A 298 -19.15 45.91 -14.11
C GLY A 298 -18.22 44.80 -14.58
N ILE A 299 -18.35 43.58 -14.03
CA ILE A 299 -17.56 42.41 -14.44
C ILE A 299 -18.22 41.76 -15.66
N ASN A 300 -17.50 41.71 -16.79
CA ASN A 300 -17.97 41.09 -18.03
C ASN A 300 -17.62 39.59 -18.06
N PHE A 301 -18.55 38.75 -17.64
CA PHE A 301 -18.33 37.30 -17.56
C PHE A 301 -18.18 36.62 -18.92
N ASP A 302 -18.86 37.13 -19.95
CA ASP A 302 -18.73 36.60 -21.31
C ASP A 302 -17.30 36.77 -21.82
N HIS A 303 -16.69 37.94 -21.56
CA HIS A 303 -15.31 38.22 -21.91
C HIS A 303 -14.32 37.33 -21.13
N ILE A 304 -14.52 37.18 -19.82
CA ILE A 304 -13.70 36.29 -18.98
C ILE A 304 -13.78 34.84 -19.49
N TRP A 305 -14.97 34.37 -19.82
CA TRP A 305 -15.20 33.01 -20.30
C TRP A 305 -14.57 32.77 -21.68
N GLN A 306 -14.72 33.71 -22.62
CA GLN A 306 -14.10 33.62 -23.94
C GLN A 306 -12.57 33.60 -23.86
N LYS A 307 -11.97 34.45 -23.02
CA LYS A 307 -10.52 34.48 -22.83
C LYS A 307 -10.01 33.22 -22.12
N THR A 308 -10.74 32.73 -21.12
CA THR A 308 -10.46 31.44 -20.46
C THR A 308 -10.43 30.28 -21.46
N LEU A 309 -11.45 30.16 -22.30
CA LEU A 309 -11.54 29.10 -23.30
C LEU A 309 -10.44 29.20 -24.36
N THR A 310 -10.03 30.42 -24.71
CA THR A 310 -8.96 30.67 -25.68
C THR A 310 -7.60 30.28 -25.09
N VAL A 311 -7.32 30.63 -23.83
CA VAL A 311 -6.06 30.31 -23.15
C VAL A 311 -5.94 28.81 -22.85
N LEU A 312 -7.03 28.16 -22.42
CA LEU A 312 -7.01 26.75 -22.01
C LEU A 312 -7.14 25.75 -23.18
N ASN A 313 -7.41 26.23 -24.40
CA ASN A 313 -7.51 25.38 -25.58
C ASN A 313 -6.41 25.71 -26.62
N PRO A 314 -5.21 25.08 -26.50
CA PRO A 314 -4.08 25.38 -27.38
C PRO A 314 -4.30 24.93 -28.83
N MET A 315 -5.35 24.15 -29.11
CA MET A 315 -5.66 23.61 -30.44
C MET A 315 -6.61 24.48 -31.25
N LYS A 316 -7.20 25.52 -30.65
CA LYS A 316 -8.02 26.50 -31.38
C LYS A 316 -7.18 27.73 -31.73
N PRO A 317 -7.24 28.23 -32.98
CA PRO A 317 -6.60 29.49 -33.33
C PRO A 317 -7.20 30.61 -32.48
N ALA A 318 -6.34 31.30 -31.73
CA ALA A 318 -6.73 32.41 -30.88
C ALA A 318 -6.99 33.66 -31.73
N ASP A 319 -8.09 34.37 -31.46
CA ASP A 319 -8.30 35.71 -32.00
C ASP A 319 -7.27 36.67 -31.37
N GLY A 320 -6.41 37.26 -32.20
CA GLY A 320 -5.34 38.15 -31.76
C GLY A 320 -5.84 39.41 -31.06
N SER A 321 -7.10 39.81 -31.27
CA SER A 321 -7.73 40.92 -30.56
C SER A 321 -7.92 40.61 -29.06
N ILE A 322 -8.44 39.42 -28.73
CA ILE A 322 -8.73 38.98 -27.36
C ILE A 322 -7.45 38.73 -26.54
N MET A 323 -6.40 38.24 -27.20
CA MET A 323 -5.15 37.87 -26.55
C MET A 323 -4.26 39.08 -26.23
N ASN A 324 -4.33 40.15 -27.02
CA ASN A 324 -3.55 41.38 -26.81
C ASN A 324 -4.16 42.32 -25.75
N GLU A 325 -5.39 42.07 -25.32
CA GLU A 325 -6.04 42.86 -24.28
C GLU A 325 -5.45 42.54 -22.89
N THR A 326 -5.32 43.58 -22.06
CA THR A 326 -4.95 43.42 -20.65
C THR A 326 -6.23 43.30 -19.83
N ASP A 327 -6.71 42.07 -19.61
CA ASP A 327 -7.75 41.81 -18.61
C ASP A 327 -7.14 41.09 -17.41
N LEU A 328 -7.19 41.76 -16.25
CA LEU A 328 -6.72 41.20 -14.99
C LEU A 328 -7.89 40.77 -14.10
N THR A 329 -9.13 41.01 -14.53
CA THR A 329 -10.34 40.74 -13.75
C THR A 329 -10.50 39.23 -13.52
N GLY A 330 -10.42 38.42 -14.57
CA GLY A 330 -10.44 36.95 -14.46
C GLY A 330 -9.29 36.39 -13.61
N PRO A 331 -8.03 36.75 -13.90
CA PRO A 331 -6.85 36.36 -13.11
C PRO A 331 -6.96 36.66 -11.61
N ILE A 332 -7.40 37.88 -11.24
CA ILE A 332 -7.56 38.28 -9.85
C ILE A 332 -8.65 37.44 -9.17
N LEU A 333 -9.77 37.20 -9.86
CA LEU A 333 -10.86 36.34 -9.36
C LEU A 333 -10.37 34.91 -9.10
N PHE A 334 -9.61 34.33 -10.03
CA PHE A 334 -9.04 32.98 -9.88
C PHE A 334 -7.99 32.91 -8.77
N CYS A 335 -7.15 33.92 -8.61
CA CYS A 335 -6.22 34.01 -7.48
C CYS A 335 -6.95 34.05 -6.13
N MET A 336 -8.01 34.87 -6.01
CA MET A 336 -8.82 34.93 -4.78
C MET A 336 -9.51 33.61 -4.49
N ALA A 337 -10.08 32.96 -5.52
CA ALA A 337 -10.71 31.64 -5.38
C ALA A 337 -9.70 30.55 -4.99
N LEU A 338 -8.48 30.57 -5.58
CA LEU A 338 -7.41 29.66 -5.20
C LEU A 338 -6.97 29.88 -3.75
N GLY A 339 -6.82 31.14 -3.34
CA GLY A 339 -6.50 31.52 -1.96
C GLY A 339 -7.55 31.02 -0.96
N ALA A 340 -8.83 31.26 -1.23
CA ALA A 340 -9.92 30.81 -0.37
C ALA A 340 -9.98 29.28 -0.27
N THR A 341 -9.82 28.57 -1.40
CA THR A 341 -9.91 27.11 -1.43
C THR A 341 -8.75 26.43 -0.69
N LEU A 342 -7.53 26.92 -0.87
CA LEU A 342 -6.36 26.40 -0.17
C LEU A 342 -6.36 26.77 1.33
N LEU A 343 -6.93 27.91 1.71
CA LEU A 343 -7.13 28.29 3.12
C LEU A 343 -8.11 27.34 3.81
N LEU A 344 -9.22 26.99 3.13
CA LEU A 344 -10.18 25.98 3.61
C LEU A 344 -9.56 24.57 3.67
N ALA A 345 -8.54 24.29 2.85
CA ALA A 345 -7.78 23.05 2.89
C ALA A 345 -6.64 23.02 3.95
N GLY A 346 -6.53 24.05 4.80
CA GLY A 346 -5.58 24.09 5.92
C GLY A 346 -4.11 24.34 5.53
N LYS A 347 -3.82 24.73 4.28
CA LYS A 347 -2.45 24.99 3.80
C LYS A 347 -2.15 26.48 3.85
N VAL A 348 -1.51 26.98 4.92
CA VAL A 348 -1.30 28.44 5.16
C VAL A 348 0.03 28.98 4.60
N GLN A 349 0.86 28.15 3.97
CA GLN A 349 2.18 28.55 3.44
C GLN A 349 2.09 29.07 2.00
N PHE A 350 1.61 30.31 1.80
CA PHE A 350 1.31 30.87 0.46
C PHE A 350 2.36 31.81 -0.13
N GLY A 351 3.25 32.39 0.68
CA GLY A 351 4.16 33.46 0.22
C GLY A 351 5.15 33.02 -0.88
N TYR A 352 5.66 31.80 -0.79
CA TYR A 352 6.65 31.27 -1.75
C TYR A 352 6.05 31.03 -3.15
N VAL A 353 4.77 30.63 -3.22
CA VAL A 353 4.08 30.35 -4.49
C VAL A 353 3.88 31.64 -5.28
N TYR A 354 3.43 32.72 -4.64
CA TYR A 354 3.28 34.02 -5.32
C TYR A 354 4.64 34.61 -5.73
N GLY A 355 5.69 34.41 -4.94
CA GLY A 355 7.06 34.79 -5.31
C GLY A 355 7.55 34.08 -6.57
N MET A 356 7.39 32.75 -6.63
CA MET A 356 7.76 31.97 -7.80
C MET A 356 6.90 32.30 -9.03
N SER A 357 5.60 32.54 -8.85
CA SER A 357 4.71 32.96 -9.93
C SER A 357 5.06 34.35 -10.48
N ALA A 358 5.41 35.31 -9.63
CA ALA A 358 5.84 36.64 -10.06
C ALA A 358 7.16 36.58 -10.86
N ILE A 359 8.13 35.78 -10.39
CA ILE A 359 9.38 35.52 -11.10
C ILE A 359 9.11 34.82 -12.45
N GLY A 360 8.16 33.87 -12.47
CA GLY A 360 7.72 33.19 -13.69
C GLY A 360 7.09 34.14 -14.72
N CYS A 361 6.22 35.05 -14.28
CA CYS A 361 5.64 36.08 -15.14
C CYS A 361 6.71 37.00 -15.75
N LEU A 362 7.70 37.43 -14.94
CA LEU A 362 8.83 38.24 -15.40
C LEU A 362 9.70 37.47 -16.42
N GLY A 363 9.98 36.19 -16.15
CA GLY A 363 10.76 35.32 -17.04
C GLY A 363 10.08 35.10 -18.39
N ILE A 364 8.77 34.81 -18.38
CA ILE A 364 7.99 34.61 -19.61
C ILE A 364 7.83 35.94 -20.37
N HIS A 365 7.64 37.06 -19.68
CA HIS A 365 7.61 38.37 -20.31
C HIS A 365 8.94 38.71 -20.99
N ALA A 366 10.08 38.45 -20.33
CA ALA A 366 11.40 38.64 -20.93
C ALA A 366 11.59 37.76 -22.18
N LEU A 367 11.18 36.49 -22.11
CA LEU A 367 11.28 35.55 -23.24
C LEU A 367 10.40 35.96 -24.42
N LEU A 368 9.14 36.33 -24.16
CA LEU A 368 8.20 36.77 -25.20
C LEU A 368 8.62 38.11 -25.83
N ASN A 369 9.22 39.01 -25.06
CA ASN A 369 9.79 40.25 -25.59
C ASN A 369 11.01 40.00 -26.48
N LEU A 370 11.86 39.02 -26.14
CA LEU A 370 12.99 38.64 -26.99
C LEU A 370 12.55 37.99 -28.31
N MET A 371 11.37 37.37 -28.33
CA MET A 371 10.81 36.70 -29.51
C MET A 371 9.88 37.60 -30.35
N SER A 372 9.43 38.75 -29.82
CA SER A 372 8.46 39.63 -30.48
C SER A 372 9.14 40.77 -31.22
N SER A 373 8.73 41.01 -32.47
CA SER A 373 9.19 42.16 -33.27
C SER A 373 8.58 43.50 -32.84
N SER A 374 7.48 43.48 -32.07
CA SER A 374 6.72 44.68 -31.65
C SER A 374 6.68 44.88 -30.13
N GLY A 375 7.39 44.05 -29.36
CA GLY A 375 7.26 43.97 -27.90
C GLY A 375 5.91 43.38 -27.46
N VAL A 376 5.85 42.89 -26.24
CA VAL A 376 4.65 42.33 -25.61
C VAL A 376 4.41 43.06 -24.29
N SER A 377 3.19 43.53 -24.03
CA SER A 377 2.86 44.21 -22.78
C SER A 377 2.95 43.27 -21.58
N TYR A 378 3.49 43.75 -20.46
CA TYR A 378 3.52 43.00 -19.20
C TYR A 378 2.11 42.60 -18.74
N GLY A 379 1.12 43.48 -18.95
CA GLY A 379 -0.28 43.22 -18.60
C GLY A 379 -0.90 42.08 -19.40
N CYS A 380 -0.53 41.91 -20.67
CA CYS A 380 -0.98 40.81 -21.52
C CYS A 380 -0.41 39.46 -21.03
N VAL A 381 0.89 39.42 -20.69
CA VAL A 381 1.53 38.21 -20.16
C VAL A 381 0.94 37.82 -18.81
N ALA A 382 0.76 38.79 -17.91
CA ALA A 382 0.13 38.55 -16.61
C ALA A 382 -1.33 38.10 -16.73
N SER A 383 -2.08 38.65 -17.70
CA SER A 383 -3.45 38.24 -18.01
C SER A 383 -3.49 36.76 -18.43
N VAL A 384 -2.76 36.40 -19.49
CA VAL A 384 -2.77 35.03 -20.05
C VAL A 384 -2.33 33.99 -19.01
N LEU A 385 -1.22 34.23 -18.30
CA LEU A 385 -0.74 33.30 -17.27
C LEU A 385 -1.71 33.20 -16.08
N GLY A 386 -2.42 34.28 -15.75
CA GLY A 386 -3.45 34.29 -14.73
C GLY A 386 -4.66 33.43 -15.09
N TYR A 387 -5.07 33.41 -16.35
CA TYR A 387 -6.14 32.51 -16.83
C TYR A 387 -5.77 31.03 -16.76
N CYS A 388 -4.48 30.69 -16.83
CA CYS A 388 -3.99 29.32 -16.61
C CYS A 388 -4.15 28.83 -15.16
N LEU A 389 -4.57 29.68 -14.21
CA LEU A 389 -4.81 29.29 -12.83
C LEU A 389 -6.14 28.54 -12.62
N LEU A 390 -7.10 28.64 -13.54
CA LEU A 390 -8.42 28.04 -13.37
C LEU A 390 -8.37 26.50 -13.13
N PRO A 391 -7.58 25.70 -13.88
CA PRO A 391 -7.42 24.28 -13.57
C PRO A 391 -6.90 24.00 -12.15
N MET A 392 -6.00 24.86 -11.65
CA MET A 392 -5.47 24.75 -10.28
C MET A 392 -6.54 25.06 -9.23
N VAL A 393 -7.40 26.06 -9.47
CA VAL A 393 -8.56 26.37 -8.62
C VAL A 393 -9.51 25.17 -8.54
N ILE A 394 -9.80 24.52 -9.67
CA ILE A 394 -10.67 23.35 -9.73
C ILE A 394 -10.08 22.19 -8.92
N LEU A 395 -8.79 21.90 -9.12
CA LEU A 395 -8.07 20.85 -8.38
C LEU A 395 -8.06 21.13 -6.87
N SER A 396 -7.80 22.39 -6.47
CA SER A 396 -7.80 22.83 -5.07
C SER A 396 -9.20 22.69 -4.44
N SER A 397 -10.24 23.07 -5.18
CA SER A 397 -11.64 22.96 -4.73
C SER A 397 -12.03 21.50 -4.49
N CYS A 398 -11.65 20.59 -5.38
CA CYS A 398 -11.85 19.15 -5.19
C CYS A 398 -11.16 18.66 -3.91
N ALA A 399 -9.94 19.13 -3.62
CA ALA A 399 -9.20 18.70 -2.44
C ALA A 399 -9.90 19.02 -1.11
N ILE A 400 -10.69 20.11 -1.03
CA ILE A 400 -11.46 20.47 0.19
C ILE A 400 -12.50 19.39 0.50
N PHE A 401 -13.31 19.01 -0.48
CA PHE A 401 -14.42 18.08 -0.28
C PHE A 401 -13.94 16.66 0.04
N PHE A 402 -12.80 16.23 -0.51
CA PHE A 402 -12.24 14.90 -0.24
C PHE A 402 -11.38 14.85 1.04
N SER A 403 -10.80 15.98 1.48
CA SER A 403 -10.09 16.05 2.76
C SER A 403 -11.04 16.05 3.96
N LEU A 404 -12.28 16.52 3.80
CA LEU A 404 -13.30 16.55 4.86
C LEU A 404 -13.99 15.19 5.10
N GLN A 405 -13.81 14.18 4.24
CA GLN A 405 -14.40 12.85 4.41
C GLN A 405 -13.52 11.84 5.16
N PHE A 406 -12.31 12.20 5.58
CA PHE A 406 -11.41 11.31 6.32
C PHE A 406 -11.25 11.66 7.82
N HIS A 407 -12.17 12.45 8.37
CA HIS A 407 -12.30 12.63 9.82
C HIS A 407 -13.75 12.37 10.22
N PHE A 408 -14.09 11.09 10.42
CA PHE A 408 -14.92 10.58 11.51
C PHE A 408 -14.96 9.04 11.40
N CYS A 409 -14.69 8.40 12.55
CA CYS A 409 -14.53 6.96 12.84
C CYS A 409 -13.15 6.37 12.55
#